data_AF-A0A6B9FNG7-F1
#
_entry.id   AF-A0A6B9FNG7-F1
#
_cell.length_a   1.000
_cell.length_b   1.000
_cell.length_c   1.000
_cell.angle_alpha   90.00
_cell.angle_beta   90.00
_cell.angle_gamma   90.00
#
_symmetry.space_group_name_H-M   'P 1'
#
loop_
_entity.id
_entity.type
_entity.pdbx_description
1 polymer ?
#
loop_
_entity_poly.entity_id
_entity_poly.type
_entity_poly.pdbx_seq_one_letter_code
_entity_poly.pdbx_strand_id
1 'polypeptide(L)'
;MRLSTVIAGLCLGAALPCAVFAQSAQKPASTTAPDPALVKVARETVAQMQGDRTATLSAMAGPMVGMMQQLGIKEPDKAQVLVQEVVLPTLTAHYDELLDIQARGFATVLGKDDLQAIAAFYATPAGKHLAAAQPQLAQVQLTGMQQWMQSVMPEMQGKIVKAVQTHGWAPGGQVKPR
;
A
#
# COMPACT_ATOMS: atom_id res chain seq x y z
N MET A 1 -66.05 36.82 -7.27
CA MET A 1 -65.73 38.14 -6.65
C MET A 1 -64.31 38.02 -6.10
N ARG A 2 -63.29 38.49 -6.84
CA ARG A 2 -62.67 39.84 -6.68
C ARG A 2 -62.43 40.19 -5.21
N LEU A 3 -61.18 40.30 -4.77
CA LEU A 3 -60.48 41.57 -4.77
C LEU A 3 -58.97 41.39 -4.50
N SER A 4 -58.18 42.03 -5.35
CA SER A 4 -56.75 42.23 -5.24
C SER A 4 -56.39 43.16 -4.07
N THR A 5 -55.23 42.99 -3.45
CA THR A 5 -54.43 44.14 -3.00
C THR A 5 -52.94 43.80 -3.07
N VAL A 6 -52.25 44.58 -3.90
CA VAL A 6 -50.81 44.65 -4.10
C VAL A 6 -50.21 45.50 -2.99
N ILE A 7 -49.11 45.07 -2.36
CA ILE A 7 -48.15 45.99 -1.73
C ILE A 7 -46.76 45.60 -2.21
N ALA A 8 -46.20 46.50 -3.02
CA ALA A 8 -44.81 46.54 -3.41
C ALA A 8 -43.96 46.97 -2.21
N GLY A 9 -42.98 46.15 -1.83
CA GLY A 9 -41.96 46.47 -0.84
C GLY A 9 -40.58 46.31 -1.47
N LEU A 10 -40.08 47.40 -2.05
CA LEU A 10 -38.74 47.53 -2.61
C LEU A 10 -37.74 47.67 -1.44
N CYS A 11 -37.05 46.59 -1.06
CA CYS A 11 -35.91 46.66 -0.15
C CYS A 11 -34.62 46.35 -0.91
N LEU A 12 -33.90 47.43 -1.25
CA LEU A 12 -32.47 47.41 -1.55
C LEU A 12 -31.73 46.87 -0.32
N GLY A 13 -31.26 45.63 -0.38
CA GLY A 13 -30.38 45.02 0.62
C GLY A 13 -29.08 44.58 -0.03
N ALA A 14 -27.97 45.13 0.46
CA ALA A 14 -26.62 44.88 -0.02
C ALA A 14 -26.30 43.37 -0.10
N ALA A 15 -25.96 42.91 -1.31
CA ALA A 15 -25.50 41.55 -1.55
C ALA A 15 -24.06 41.39 -1.04
N LEU A 16 -23.93 40.89 0.18
CA LEU A 16 -22.73 40.17 0.62
C LEU A 16 -22.65 38.87 -0.19
N PRO A 17 -21.57 38.58 -0.94
CA PRO A 17 -21.41 37.28 -1.56
C PRO A 17 -21.14 36.25 -0.45
N CYS A 18 -22.18 35.52 -0.05
CA CYS A 18 -22.01 34.23 0.59
C CYS A 18 -21.19 33.36 -0.37
N ALA A 19 -19.95 33.07 0.00
CA ALA A 19 -19.15 32.02 -0.61
C ALA A 19 -19.90 30.70 -0.40
N VAL A 20 -20.69 30.31 -1.40
CA VAL A 20 -21.23 28.97 -1.54
C VAL A 20 -20.03 28.05 -1.61
N PHE A 21 -19.80 27.28 -0.55
CA PHE A 21 -19.03 26.05 -0.66
C PHE A 21 -19.76 25.19 -1.70
N ALA A 22 -19.25 25.21 -2.93
CA ALA A 22 -19.61 24.24 -3.94
C ALA A 22 -19.18 22.88 -3.41
N GLN A 23 -20.12 22.21 -2.74
CA GLN A 23 -19.99 20.82 -2.36
C GLN A 23 -19.93 20.06 -3.69
N SER A 24 -18.71 19.71 -4.10
CA SER A 24 -18.48 18.80 -5.21
C SER A 24 -19.20 17.51 -4.86
N ALA A 25 -20.39 17.33 -5.44
CA ALA A 25 -21.10 16.08 -5.41
C ALA A 25 -20.18 15.05 -6.08
N GLN A 26 -19.44 14.29 -5.27
CA GLN A 26 -18.72 13.12 -5.72
C GLN A 26 -19.77 12.18 -6.32
N LYS A 27 -19.77 12.13 -7.65
CA LYS A 27 -20.54 11.18 -8.43
C LYS A 27 -20.25 9.78 -7.87
N PRO A 28 -21.27 8.95 -7.59
CA PRO A 28 -21.04 7.61 -7.09
C PRO A 28 -20.09 6.89 -8.05
N ALA A 29 -19.00 6.35 -7.49
CA ALA A 29 -18.01 5.61 -8.24
C ALA A 29 -18.70 4.43 -8.92
N SER A 30 -18.98 4.58 -10.21
CA SER A 30 -19.45 3.50 -11.05
C SER A 30 -18.40 2.39 -11.02
N THR A 31 -18.81 1.18 -10.62
CA THR A 31 -18.02 -0.05 -10.59
C THR A 31 -17.72 -0.58 -12.00
N THR A 32 -17.44 0.34 -12.93
CA THR A 32 -17.01 0.04 -14.28
C THR A 32 -15.53 -0.30 -14.21
N ALA A 33 -15.11 -1.33 -14.94
CA ALA A 33 -13.71 -1.66 -15.09
C ALA A 33 -12.89 -0.41 -15.46
N PRO A 34 -11.66 -0.25 -14.95
CA PRO A 34 -10.86 0.95 -15.21
C PRO A 34 -10.69 1.21 -16.70
N ASP A 35 -10.79 2.47 -17.11
CA ASP A 35 -10.56 2.92 -18.49
C ASP A 35 -9.21 2.36 -19.02
N PRO A 36 -9.17 1.70 -20.19
CA PRO A 36 -7.93 1.20 -20.79
C PRO A 36 -6.82 2.26 -20.89
N ALA A 37 -7.16 3.53 -21.12
CA ALA A 37 -6.18 4.61 -21.15
C ALA A 37 -5.57 4.87 -19.76
N LEU A 38 -6.38 4.78 -18.71
CA LEU A 38 -5.92 4.89 -17.33
C LEU A 38 -5.05 3.70 -16.92
N VAL A 39 -5.43 2.48 -17.33
CA VAL A 39 -4.61 1.27 -17.08
C VAL A 39 -3.25 1.37 -17.73
N LYS A 40 -3.14 1.93 -18.95
CA LYS A 40 -1.84 2.15 -19.61
C LYS A 40 -0.95 3.11 -18.80
N VAL A 41 -1.51 4.22 -18.33
CA VAL A 41 -0.78 5.17 -17.46
C VAL A 41 -0.35 4.47 -16.17
N ALA A 42 -1.26 3.75 -15.51
CA ALA A 42 -0.95 3.00 -14.29
C ALA A 42 0.16 1.97 -14.51
N ARG A 43 0.19 1.29 -15.66
CA ARG A 43 1.22 0.33 -16.02
C ARG A 43 2.60 0.98 -16.13
N GLU A 44 2.68 2.13 -16.79
CA GLU A 44 3.91 2.91 -16.90
C GLU A 44 4.39 3.37 -15.51
N THR A 45 3.47 3.85 -14.66
CA THR A 45 3.76 4.24 -13.28
C THR A 45 4.30 3.08 -12.46
N VAL A 46 3.62 1.92 -12.46
CA VAL A 46 4.03 0.73 -11.70
C VAL A 46 5.40 0.21 -12.16
N ALA A 47 5.65 0.19 -13.47
CA ALA A 47 6.95 -0.22 -13.99
C ALA A 47 8.09 0.68 -13.48
N GLN A 48 7.86 1.99 -13.39
CA GLN A 48 8.87 2.92 -12.87
C GLN A 48 9.07 2.80 -11.36
N MET A 49 7.99 2.52 -10.61
CA MET A 49 8.06 2.29 -9.16
C MET A 49 8.86 1.05 -8.80
N GLN A 50 8.77 -0.02 -9.60
CA GLN A 50 9.50 -1.27 -9.38
C GLN A 50 10.99 -1.16 -9.71
N GLY A 51 11.40 -0.12 -10.44
CA GLY A 51 12.79 0.07 -10.85
C GLY A 51 13.20 -0.85 -12.00
N ASP A 52 14.44 -1.32 -11.97
CA ASP A 52 14.96 -2.20 -13.02
C ASP A 52 14.39 -3.63 -12.88
N ARG A 53 13.66 -4.09 -13.90
CA ARG A 53 13.02 -5.42 -13.93
C ARG A 53 14.01 -6.55 -13.60
N THR A 54 15.21 -6.50 -14.18
CA THR A 54 16.21 -7.55 -14.02
C THR A 54 16.73 -7.58 -12.59
N ALA A 55 17.03 -6.42 -12.02
CA ALA A 55 17.43 -6.28 -10.63
C ALA A 55 16.32 -6.76 -9.67
N THR A 56 15.06 -6.38 -9.93
CA THR A 56 13.91 -6.79 -9.13
C THR A 56 13.74 -8.31 -9.13
N LEU A 57 13.77 -8.96 -10.29
CA LEU A 57 13.68 -10.42 -10.39
C LEU A 57 14.90 -11.11 -9.76
N SER A 58 16.10 -10.58 -9.98
CA SER A 58 17.34 -11.14 -9.43
C SER A 58 17.37 -11.07 -7.90
N ALA A 59 16.81 -10.01 -7.31
CA ALA A 59 16.68 -9.88 -5.86
C ALA A 59 15.78 -10.97 -5.23
N MET A 60 14.89 -11.58 -6.02
CA MET A 60 14.03 -12.69 -5.56
C MET A 60 14.76 -14.04 -5.53
N ALA A 61 15.94 -14.17 -6.18
CA ALA A 61 16.61 -15.45 -6.34
C ALA A 61 16.96 -16.10 -4.98
N GLY A 62 17.55 -15.35 -4.06
CA GLY A 62 17.94 -15.84 -2.74
C GLY A 62 16.76 -16.41 -1.94
N PRO A 63 15.67 -15.64 -1.73
CA PRO A 63 14.46 -16.14 -1.10
C PRO A 63 13.88 -17.39 -1.78
N MET A 64 13.93 -17.46 -3.13
CA MET A 64 13.43 -18.62 -3.89
C MET A 64 14.30 -19.86 -3.68
N VAL A 65 15.61 -19.73 -3.50
CA VAL A 65 16.48 -20.87 -3.12
C VAL A 65 16.06 -21.44 -1.76
N GLY A 66 15.82 -20.56 -0.78
CA GLY A 66 15.30 -20.97 0.52
C GLY A 66 13.94 -21.69 0.40
N MET A 67 13.07 -21.21 -0.49
CA MET A 67 11.79 -21.87 -0.78
C MET A 67 11.97 -23.26 -1.37
N MET A 68 12.88 -23.44 -2.35
CA MET A 68 13.16 -24.75 -2.93
C MET A 68 13.70 -25.75 -1.91
N GLN A 69 14.53 -25.27 -0.96
CA GLN A 69 15.02 -26.10 0.15
C GLN A 69 13.88 -26.54 1.07
N GLN A 70 12.93 -25.66 1.35
CA GLN A 70 11.72 -26.02 2.12
C GLN A 70 10.83 -27.04 1.40
N LEU A 71 10.83 -27.05 0.06
CA LEU A 71 10.12 -28.04 -0.77
C LEU A 71 10.86 -29.39 -0.89
N GLY A 72 12.03 -29.53 -0.28
CA GLY A 72 12.75 -30.80 -0.18
C GLY A 72 14.01 -30.89 -1.05
N ILE A 73 14.39 -29.84 -1.77
CA ILE A 73 15.67 -29.79 -2.50
C ILE A 73 16.78 -29.36 -1.55
N LYS A 74 17.34 -30.34 -0.84
CA LYS A 74 18.23 -30.12 0.30
C LYS A 74 19.60 -29.59 -0.12
N GLU A 75 20.05 -29.86 -1.34
CA GLU A 75 21.34 -29.39 -1.84
C GLU A 75 21.24 -27.93 -2.33
N PRO A 76 21.96 -26.99 -1.69
CA PRO A 76 21.87 -25.57 -2.02
C PRO A 76 22.26 -25.28 -3.48
N ASP A 77 23.30 -25.94 -3.99
CA ASP A 77 23.76 -25.73 -5.36
C ASP A 77 22.70 -26.17 -6.40
N LYS A 78 22.02 -27.29 -6.14
CA LYS A 78 20.93 -27.76 -7.02
C LYS A 78 19.73 -26.83 -6.97
N ALA A 79 19.36 -26.35 -5.77
CA ALA A 79 18.30 -25.36 -5.61
C ALA A 79 18.64 -24.05 -6.34
N GLN A 80 19.90 -23.61 -6.24
CA GLN A 80 20.39 -22.42 -6.93
C GLN A 80 20.32 -22.55 -8.45
N VAL A 81 20.72 -23.70 -9.00
CA VAL A 81 20.61 -24.01 -10.44
C VAL A 81 19.16 -24.00 -10.89
N LEU A 82 18.25 -24.66 -10.17
CA LEU A 82 16.83 -24.69 -10.52
C LEU A 82 16.20 -23.29 -10.47
N VAL A 83 16.59 -22.45 -9.52
CA VAL A 83 16.13 -21.07 -9.48
C VAL A 83 16.61 -20.29 -10.71
N GLN A 84 17.87 -20.46 -11.12
CA GLN A 84 18.44 -19.75 -12.26
C GLN A 84 17.91 -20.25 -13.61
N GLU A 85 17.75 -21.56 -13.78
CA GLU A 85 17.41 -22.18 -15.07
C GLU A 85 15.90 -22.34 -15.29
N VAL A 86 15.12 -22.43 -14.21
CA VAL A 86 13.67 -22.68 -14.30
C VAL A 86 12.89 -21.50 -13.75
N VAL A 87 13.09 -21.17 -12.47
CA VAL A 87 12.20 -20.21 -11.77
C VAL A 87 12.33 -18.80 -12.35
N LEU A 88 13.53 -18.24 -12.42
CA LEU A 88 13.74 -16.88 -12.92
C LEU A 88 13.29 -16.71 -14.39
N PRO A 89 13.61 -17.64 -15.32
CA PRO A 89 13.07 -17.58 -16.68
C PRO A 89 11.54 -17.62 -16.73
N THR A 90 10.90 -18.49 -15.95
CA THR A 90 9.43 -18.54 -15.87
C THR A 90 8.86 -17.21 -15.35
N LEU A 91 9.39 -16.67 -14.26
CA LEU A 91 8.93 -15.38 -13.73
C LEU A 91 9.16 -14.23 -14.70
N THR A 92 10.30 -14.25 -15.42
CA THR A 92 10.61 -13.25 -16.44
C THR A 92 9.59 -13.28 -17.57
N ALA A 93 9.22 -14.47 -18.05
CA ALA A 93 8.26 -14.65 -19.13
C ALA A 93 6.85 -14.12 -18.77
N HIS A 94 6.47 -14.22 -17.50
CA HIS A 94 5.16 -13.75 -17.01
C HIS A 94 5.19 -12.38 -16.32
N TYR A 95 6.32 -11.66 -16.34
CA TYR A 95 6.45 -10.40 -15.63
C TYR A 95 5.50 -9.32 -16.16
N ASP A 96 5.24 -9.30 -17.47
CA ASP A 96 4.33 -8.34 -18.07
C ASP A 96 2.87 -8.55 -17.62
N GLU A 97 2.46 -9.80 -17.36
CA GLU A 97 1.15 -10.10 -16.78
C GLU A 97 1.04 -9.58 -15.34
N LEU A 98 2.11 -9.72 -14.56
CA LEU A 98 2.20 -9.17 -13.21
C LEU A 98 2.08 -7.64 -13.21
N LEU A 99 2.70 -6.96 -14.18
CA LEU A 99 2.53 -5.51 -14.37
C LEU A 99 1.09 -5.14 -14.69
N ASP A 100 0.42 -5.90 -15.56
CA ASP A 100 -0.96 -5.63 -15.95
C ASP A 100 -1.94 -5.82 -14.79
N ILE A 101 -1.73 -6.84 -13.95
CA ILE A 101 -2.50 -7.08 -12.73
C ILE A 101 -2.37 -5.89 -11.78
N GLN A 102 -1.13 -5.44 -11.53
CA GLN A 102 -0.87 -4.29 -10.65
C GLN A 102 -1.42 -2.99 -11.22
N ALA A 103 -1.23 -2.74 -12.52
CA ALA A 103 -1.73 -1.56 -13.20
C ALA A 103 -3.25 -1.42 -13.06
N ARG A 104 -4.01 -2.52 -13.24
CA ARG A 104 -5.45 -2.54 -13.00
C ARG A 104 -5.78 -2.20 -11.55
N GLY A 105 -5.07 -2.78 -10.58
CA GLY A 105 -5.24 -2.46 -9.16
C GLY A 105 -5.03 -0.97 -8.88
N PHE A 106 -3.93 -0.39 -9.37
CA PHE A 106 -3.63 1.03 -9.21
C PHE A 106 -4.70 1.93 -9.87
N ALA A 107 -5.16 1.58 -11.06
CA ALA A 107 -6.20 2.32 -11.79
C ALA A 107 -7.59 2.26 -11.12
N THR A 108 -7.82 1.35 -10.17
CA THR A 108 -9.05 1.36 -9.35
C THR A 108 -9.01 2.36 -8.20
N VAL A 109 -7.81 2.81 -7.81
CA VAL A 109 -7.61 3.64 -6.61
C VAL A 109 -7.13 5.06 -6.96
N LEU A 110 -6.30 5.20 -7.99
CA LEU A 110 -5.65 6.46 -8.34
C LEU A 110 -6.18 7.03 -9.67
N GLY A 111 -6.33 8.35 -9.70
CA GLY A 111 -6.67 9.09 -10.92
C GLY A 111 -5.47 9.23 -11.86
N LYS A 112 -5.75 9.64 -13.10
CA LYS A 112 -4.72 9.83 -14.14
C LYS A 112 -3.63 10.80 -13.70
N ASP A 113 -4.02 11.95 -13.13
CA ASP A 113 -3.08 13.02 -12.78
C ASP A 113 -2.12 12.57 -11.67
N ASP A 114 -2.62 11.85 -10.66
CA ASP A 114 -1.79 11.28 -9.60
C ASP A 114 -0.80 10.25 -10.15
N LEU A 115 -1.27 9.33 -11.00
CA LEU A 115 -0.42 8.31 -11.61
C LEU A 115 0.69 8.93 -12.47
N GLN A 116 0.36 10.00 -13.21
CA GLN A 116 1.34 10.74 -14.02
C GLN A 116 2.34 11.49 -13.14
N ALA A 117 1.91 12.12 -12.05
CA ALA A 117 2.80 12.80 -11.12
C ALA A 117 3.76 11.81 -10.43
N ILE A 118 3.26 10.64 -10.03
CA ILE A 118 4.08 9.57 -9.45
C ILE A 118 5.10 9.07 -10.48
N ALA A 119 4.68 8.81 -11.71
CA ALA A 119 5.60 8.42 -12.78
C ALA A 119 6.68 9.49 -13.01
N ALA A 120 6.29 10.76 -13.14
CA ALA A 120 7.23 11.86 -13.29
C ALA A 120 8.28 11.91 -12.17
N PHE A 121 7.87 11.65 -10.92
CA PHE A 121 8.80 11.55 -9.79
C PHE A 121 9.76 10.35 -9.92
N TYR A 122 9.26 9.15 -10.20
CA TYR A 122 10.10 7.95 -10.34
C TYR A 122 11.01 7.99 -11.57
N ALA A 123 10.73 8.85 -12.56
CA ALA A 123 11.64 9.13 -13.67
C ALA A 123 12.88 9.94 -13.26
N THR A 124 12.85 10.68 -12.15
CA THR A 124 14.00 11.46 -11.64
C THR A 124 15.11 10.57 -11.07
N PRO A 125 16.36 11.05 -10.96
CA PRO A 125 17.44 10.30 -10.30
C PRO A 125 17.09 9.91 -8.86
N ALA A 126 16.47 10.83 -8.09
CA ALA A 126 16.05 10.56 -6.72
C ALA A 126 14.96 9.47 -6.65
N GLY A 127 13.97 9.51 -7.56
CA GLY A 127 12.92 8.50 -7.64
C GLY A 127 13.47 7.11 -7.98
N LYS A 128 14.40 7.01 -8.93
CA LYS A 128 15.08 5.74 -9.27
C LYS A 128 15.91 5.20 -8.09
N HIS A 129 16.66 6.06 -7.41
CA HIS A 129 17.40 5.67 -6.21
C HIS A 129 16.47 5.20 -5.10
N LEU A 130 15.32 5.86 -4.91
CA LEU A 130 14.33 5.45 -3.94
C LEU A 130 13.76 4.06 -4.28
N ALA A 131 13.36 3.82 -5.53
CA ALA A 131 12.88 2.52 -5.99
C ALA A 131 13.90 1.39 -5.71
N ALA A 132 15.16 1.61 -6.09
CA ALA A 132 16.24 0.65 -5.85
C ALA A 132 16.53 0.43 -4.35
N ALA A 133 16.34 1.45 -3.52
CA ALA A 133 16.57 1.39 -2.08
C ALA A 133 15.40 0.75 -1.31
N GLN A 134 14.21 0.56 -1.91
CA GLN A 134 13.02 0.05 -1.20
C GLN A 134 13.28 -1.25 -0.42
N PRO A 135 13.95 -2.29 -0.97
CA PRO A 135 14.21 -3.51 -0.21
C PRO A 135 15.10 -3.26 1.02
N GLN A 136 16.13 -2.43 0.89
CA GLN A 136 17.01 -2.08 1.99
C GLN A 136 16.28 -1.24 3.05
N LEU A 137 15.46 -0.28 2.61
CA LEU A 137 14.65 0.55 3.52
C LEU A 137 13.63 -0.29 4.29
N ALA A 138 12.99 -1.28 3.66
CA ALA A 138 12.11 -2.21 4.34
C ALA A 138 12.84 -3.03 5.42
N GLN A 139 14.06 -3.51 5.11
CA GLN A 139 14.89 -4.20 6.10
C GLN A 139 15.29 -3.28 7.26
N VAL A 140 15.66 -2.03 6.98
CA VAL A 140 15.99 -1.03 8.01
C VAL A 140 14.78 -0.79 8.92
N GLN A 141 13.58 -0.65 8.35
CA GLN A 141 12.35 -0.47 9.12
C GLN A 141 12.04 -1.67 10.03
N LEU A 142 12.18 -2.90 9.51
CA LEU A 142 11.96 -4.11 10.30
C LEU A 142 12.96 -4.22 11.46
N THR A 143 14.25 -3.98 11.20
CA THR A 143 15.28 -3.98 12.24
C THR A 143 15.00 -2.91 13.30
N GLY A 144 14.62 -1.69 12.88
CA GLY A 144 14.26 -0.62 13.80
C GLY A 144 13.05 -0.97 14.68
N MET A 145 12.03 -1.61 14.11
CA MET A 145 10.86 -2.09 14.85
C MET A 145 11.25 -3.14 15.91
N GLN A 146 12.14 -4.08 15.57
CA GLN A 146 12.63 -5.08 16.52
C GLN A 146 13.41 -4.46 17.67
N GLN A 147 14.30 -3.50 17.38
CA GLN A 147 15.06 -2.77 18.39
C GLN A 147 14.14 -1.97 19.34
N TRP A 148 13.14 -1.29 18.78
CA TRP A 148 12.14 -0.59 19.58
C TRP A 148 11.33 -1.56 20.45
N MET A 149 10.92 -2.70 19.93
CA MET A 149 10.20 -3.73 20.71
C MET A 149 11.04 -4.25 21.88
N GLN A 150 12.32 -4.49 21.65
CA GLN A 150 13.25 -4.92 22.70
C GLN A 150 13.44 -3.85 23.78
N SER A 151 13.45 -2.56 23.42
CA SER A 151 13.62 -1.48 24.39
C SER A 151 12.39 -1.26 25.28
N VAL A 152 11.18 -1.48 24.76
CA VAL A 152 9.93 -1.37 25.54
C VAL A 152 9.56 -2.63 26.31
N MET A 153 10.21 -3.77 26.02
CA MET A 153 9.87 -5.06 26.60
C MET A 153 9.93 -5.09 28.14
N PRO A 154 10.96 -4.54 28.82
CA PRO A 154 11.01 -4.54 30.28
C PRO A 154 9.86 -3.74 30.92
N GLU A 155 9.52 -2.58 30.35
CA GLU A 155 8.40 -1.77 30.81
C GLU A 155 7.07 -2.52 30.63
N MET A 156 6.89 -3.14 29.46
CA MET A 156 5.72 -3.96 29.16
C MET A 156 5.59 -5.14 30.14
N GLN A 157 6.68 -5.84 30.47
CA GLN A 157 6.68 -6.91 31.48
C GLN A 157 6.25 -6.39 32.86
N GLY A 158 6.80 -5.24 33.29
CA GLY A 158 6.41 -4.62 34.56
C GLY A 158 4.92 -4.24 34.61
N LYS A 159 4.40 -3.68 33.52
CA LYS A 159 2.97 -3.35 33.39
C LYS A 159 2.08 -4.60 33.37
N ILE A 160 2.48 -5.66 32.69
CA ILE A 160 1.76 -6.94 32.66
C ILE A 160 1.69 -7.55 34.06
N VAL A 161 2.81 -7.62 34.79
CA VAL A 161 2.84 -8.14 36.16
C VAL A 161 1.88 -7.35 37.07
N LYS A 162 1.92 -6.01 36.99
CA LYS A 162 1.01 -5.16 37.76
C LYS A 162 -0.45 -5.39 37.40
N ALA A 163 -0.76 -5.55 36.12
CA ALA A 163 -2.12 -5.82 35.66
C ALA A 163 -2.62 -7.19 36.17
N VAL A 164 -1.80 -8.23 36.07
CA VAL A 164 -2.08 -9.58 36.57
C VAL A 164 -2.39 -9.56 38.08
N GLN A 165 -1.56 -8.85 38.86
CA GLN A 165 -1.81 -8.66 40.30
C GLN A 165 -3.12 -7.91 40.58
N THR A 166 -3.39 -6.85 39.82
CA THR A 166 -4.61 -6.03 39.98
C THR A 166 -5.88 -6.84 39.67
N HIS A 167 -5.82 -7.73 38.68
CA HIS A 167 -6.94 -8.61 38.34
C HIS A 167 -7.05 -9.85 39.23
N GLY A 168 -6.10 -10.09 40.15
CA GLY A 168 -6.08 -11.28 41.00
C GLY A 168 -5.81 -12.57 40.23
N TRP A 169 -5.22 -12.49 39.04
CA TRP A 169 -4.84 -13.68 38.26
C TRP A 169 -3.55 -14.24 38.84
N ALA A 170 -3.62 -15.39 39.52
CA ALA A 170 -2.41 -16.02 40.02
C ALA A 170 -1.64 -16.67 38.85
N PRO A 171 -0.30 -16.52 38.76
CA PRO A 171 0.51 -17.35 37.87
C PRO A 171 0.35 -18.81 38.32
N GLY A 172 -0.42 -19.60 37.56
CA GLY A 172 -0.75 -20.99 37.89
C GLY A 172 -2.04 -21.24 38.68
N GLY A 173 -2.93 -20.24 38.84
CA GLY A 173 -4.17 -20.39 39.61
C GLY A 173 -5.31 -21.06 38.84
N GLN A 174 -5.73 -22.24 39.30
CA GLN A 174 -6.96 -22.91 38.86
C GLN A 174 -8.16 -21.97 38.90
N VAL A 175 -8.91 -21.94 37.80
CA VAL A 175 -10.24 -21.31 37.75
C VAL A 175 -11.12 -22.03 38.77
N LYS A 176 -11.49 -21.35 39.86
CA LYS A 176 -12.42 -21.90 40.84
C LYS A 176 -13.79 -22.08 40.19
N PRO A 177 -14.37 -23.30 40.13
CA PRO A 177 -15.70 -23.49 39.59
C PRO A 177 -16.74 -22.82 40.51
N ARG A 178 -17.75 -22.22 39.87
CA ARG A 178 -18.91 -21.59 40.52
C ARG A 178 -19.77 -22.61 41.24
#